data_AF-A0A258E556-F1
#
_entry.id   AF-A0A258E556-F1
#
_cell.length_a   1.000
_cell.length_b   1.000
_cell.length_c   1.000
_cell.angle_alpha   90.00
_cell.angle_beta   90.00
_cell.angle_gamma   90.00
#
_symmetry.space_group_name_H-M   'P 1'
#
loop_
_entity.id
_entity.type
_entity.pdbx_description
1 polymer ?
#
loop_
_entity_poly.entity_id
_entity_poly.type
_entity_poly.pdbx_seq_one_letter_code
_entity_poly.pdbx_strand_id
1 'polypeptide(L)'
;MNKVAILVAGGKGTRMGAGTPKQFLELNGRPILMHTLEVFYSIDSRIELIVVLPEDQLSYWDKVVNESGFRIPHRRVIGGASRFQSVKNGLQAVSFSEGVVAIHDGVRPFVAPEVVKASFEMAEQTGSAIPVIGLKDSIRQV
;
A
#
# COMPACT_ATOMS: atom_id res chain seq x y z
N MET A 1 -11.27 -0.52 17.45
CA MET A 1 -11.80 0.05 16.20
C MET A 1 -11.25 -0.76 15.04
N ASN A 2 -12.03 -0.99 13.97
CA ASN A 2 -11.53 -1.74 12.81
C ASN A 2 -10.46 -0.92 12.08
N LYS A 3 -9.42 -1.59 11.57
CA LYS A 3 -8.33 -0.95 10.82
C LYS A 3 -8.08 -1.72 9.54
N VAL A 4 -7.92 -0.99 8.45
CA VAL A 4 -7.52 -1.55 7.15
C VAL A 4 -6.47 -0.68 6.51
N ALA A 5 -5.49 -1.29 5.85
CA ALA A 5 -4.54 -0.63 4.99
C ALA A 5 -4.78 -1.04 3.54
N ILE A 6 -5.05 -0.05 2.69
CA ILE A 6 -5.17 -0.20 1.24
C ILE A 6 -3.84 0.21 0.63
N LEU A 7 -3.09 -0.79 0.16
CA LEU A 7 -1.82 -0.62 -0.52
C LEU A 7 -2.07 -0.55 -2.03
N VAL A 8 -2.01 0.66 -2.60
CA VAL A 8 -2.16 0.86 -4.04
C VAL A 8 -0.85 0.65 -4.79
N ALA A 9 -0.82 -0.31 -5.70
CA ALA A 9 0.37 -0.74 -6.43
C ALA A 9 0.14 -0.76 -7.95
N GLY A 10 -0.51 0.28 -8.49
CA GLY A 10 -0.85 0.40 -9.92
C GLY A 10 0.28 0.83 -10.87
N GLY A 11 1.53 0.82 -10.43
CA GLY A 11 2.65 1.34 -11.23
C GLY A 11 2.95 0.46 -12.45
N LYS A 12 3.01 1.05 -13.64
CA LYS A 12 3.46 0.36 -14.87
C LYS A 12 4.98 0.34 -15.09
N GLY A 13 5.77 0.91 -14.17
CA GLY A 13 7.24 0.93 -14.30
C GLY A 13 7.82 1.83 -15.40
N THR A 14 6.99 2.58 -16.13
CA THR A 14 7.38 3.33 -17.35
C THR A 14 8.55 4.31 -17.20
N ARG A 15 8.82 4.83 -16.00
CA ARG A 15 9.94 5.77 -15.73
C ARG A 15 11.25 5.09 -15.34
N MET A 16 11.28 3.77 -15.15
CA MET A 16 12.47 3.06 -14.66
C MET A 16 13.12 2.12 -15.67
N GLY A 17 12.57 1.99 -16.88
CA GLY A 17 13.18 1.17 -17.94
C GLY A 17 13.28 -0.34 -17.63
N ALA A 18 12.83 -0.78 -16.45
CA ALA A 18 12.75 -2.18 -16.08
C ALA A 18 11.53 -2.80 -16.78
N GLY A 19 11.72 -3.95 -17.43
CA GLY A 19 10.62 -4.75 -17.98
C GLY A 19 9.63 -5.26 -16.92
N THR A 20 10.01 -5.16 -15.64
CA THR A 20 9.21 -5.56 -14.48
C THR A 20 8.62 -4.32 -13.76
N PRO A 21 7.31 -4.29 -13.45
CA PRO A 21 6.70 -3.24 -12.65
C PRO A 21 7.39 -3.02 -11.29
N LYS A 22 7.51 -1.75 -10.84
CA LYS A 22 8.35 -1.37 -9.70
C LYS A 22 8.02 -2.11 -8.40
N GLN A 23 6.74 -2.37 -8.16
CA GLN A 23 6.23 -3.08 -6.98
C GLN A 23 6.75 -4.52 -6.86
N PHE A 24 7.21 -5.09 -7.98
CA PHE A 24 7.76 -6.44 -8.05
C PHE A 24 9.28 -6.48 -8.13
N LEU A 25 9.94 -5.32 -8.16
CA LEU A 25 11.39 -5.28 -8.04
C LEU A 25 11.80 -5.83 -6.68
N GLU A 26 12.88 -6.61 -6.68
CA GLU A 26 13.37 -7.23 -5.46
C GLU A 26 14.24 -6.26 -4.67
N LEU A 27 14.00 -6.23 -3.38
CA LEU A 27 14.85 -5.65 -2.36
C LEU A 27 15.22 -6.79 -1.41
N ASN A 28 16.51 -7.09 -1.27
CA ASN A 28 16.99 -8.23 -0.47
C ASN A 28 16.27 -9.56 -0.80
N GLY A 29 16.13 -9.86 -2.10
CA GLY A 29 15.54 -11.10 -2.60
C GLY A 29 14.01 -11.23 -2.46
N ARG A 30 13.30 -10.15 -2.09
CA ARG A 30 11.83 -10.13 -2.02
C ARG A 30 11.25 -8.87 -2.67
N PRO A 31 10.09 -8.96 -3.35
CA PRO A 31 9.40 -7.81 -3.91
C PRO A 31 9.22 -6.66 -2.92
N ILE A 32 9.43 -5.42 -3.38
CA ILE A 32 9.20 -4.21 -2.58
C ILE A 32 7.81 -4.21 -1.92
N LEU A 33 6.77 -4.67 -2.62
CA LEU A 33 5.41 -4.74 -2.09
C LEU A 33 5.29 -5.63 -0.83
N MET A 34 6.06 -6.72 -0.75
CA MET A 34 6.07 -7.60 0.43
C MET A 34 6.63 -6.87 1.65
N HIS A 35 7.73 -6.13 1.49
CA HIS A 35 8.28 -5.34 2.58
C HIS A 35 7.29 -4.28 3.08
N THR A 36 6.54 -3.64 2.18
CA THR A 36 5.50 -2.69 2.57
C THR A 36 4.38 -3.36 3.37
N LEU A 37 3.91 -4.56 2.95
CA LEU A 37 2.91 -5.34 3.70
C LEU A 37 3.41 -5.75 5.10
N GLU A 38 4.68 -6.15 5.20
CA GLU A 38 5.33 -6.52 6.46
C GLU A 38 5.32 -5.38 7.48
N VAL A 39 5.56 -4.14 7.04
CA VAL A 39 5.51 -2.99 7.95
C VAL A 39 4.13 -2.88 8.60
N PHE A 40 3.05 -2.86 7.82
CA PHE A 40 1.70 -2.76 8.38
C PHE A 40 1.33 -3.95 9.27
N TYR A 41 1.70 -5.18 8.85
CA TYR A 41 1.41 -6.38 9.63
C TYR A 41 2.18 -6.43 10.95
N SER A 42 3.43 -5.94 10.97
CA SER A 42 4.28 -5.92 12.16
C SER A 42 3.80 -4.95 13.24
N ILE A 43 3.07 -3.90 12.85
CA ILE A 43 2.52 -2.90 13.77
C ILE A 43 1.32 -3.48 14.53
N ASP A 44 0.40 -4.12 13.82
CA ASP A 44 -0.76 -4.80 14.38
C ASP A 44 -1.27 -5.83 13.35
N SER A 45 -1.14 -7.12 13.68
CA SER A 45 -1.54 -8.22 12.81
C SER A 45 -3.06 -8.29 12.57
N ARG A 46 -3.86 -7.50 13.29
CA ARG A 46 -5.30 -7.34 13.08
C ARG A 46 -5.64 -6.28 12.03
N ILE A 47 -4.67 -5.50 11.57
CA ILE A 47 -4.89 -4.58 10.45
C ILE A 47 -5.18 -5.42 9.21
N GLU A 48 -6.37 -5.26 8.67
CA GLU A 48 -6.71 -5.89 7.40
C GLU A 48 -5.86 -5.27 6.28
N LEU A 49 -5.30 -6.11 5.41
CA LEU A 49 -4.47 -5.65 4.30
C LEU A 49 -5.20 -5.89 2.98
N ILE A 50 -5.33 -4.83 2.19
CA ILE A 50 -5.89 -4.86 0.84
C ILE A 50 -4.82 -4.39 -0.13
N VAL A 51 -4.43 -5.25 -1.06
CA VAL A 51 -3.50 -4.93 -2.14
C VAL A 51 -4.30 -4.63 -3.40
N VAL A 52 -4.12 -3.44 -3.96
CA VAL A 52 -4.77 -3.03 -5.20
C VAL A 52 -3.77 -3.06 -6.33
N LEU A 53 -3.97 -3.96 -7.30
CA LEU A 53 -3.07 -4.20 -8.43
C LEU A 53 -3.83 -4.11 -9.76
N PRO A 54 -3.15 -3.74 -10.86
CA PRO A 54 -3.68 -3.93 -12.21
C PRO A 54 -4.10 -5.37 -12.44
N GLU A 55 -5.19 -5.58 -13.18
CA GLU A 55 -5.76 -6.91 -13.43
C GLU A 55 -4.74 -7.88 -14.05
N ASP A 56 -3.96 -7.39 -15.01
CA ASP A 56 -2.90 -8.13 -15.71
C ASP A 56 -1.71 -8.52 -14.81
N GLN A 57 -1.65 -8.00 -13.58
CA GLN A 57 -0.58 -8.27 -12.63
C GLN A 57 -0.99 -9.17 -11.45
N LEU A 58 -2.29 -9.45 -11.29
CA LEU A 58 -2.78 -10.28 -10.18
C LEU A 58 -2.24 -11.71 -10.24
N SER A 59 -2.26 -12.33 -11.41
CA SER A 59 -1.73 -13.69 -11.60
C SER A 59 -0.22 -13.77 -11.32
N TYR A 60 0.52 -12.72 -11.69
CA TYR A 60 1.95 -12.63 -11.40
C TYR A 60 2.20 -12.49 -9.89
N TRP A 61 1.43 -11.64 -9.22
CA TRP A 61 1.53 -11.48 -7.76
C TRP A 61 1.26 -12.80 -7.03
N ASP A 62 0.25 -13.57 -7.43
CA ASP A 62 -0.05 -14.87 -6.83
C ASP A 62 1.09 -15.85 -6.98
N LYS A 63 1.69 -15.92 -8.17
CA LYS A 63 2.86 -16.75 -8.42
C LYS A 63 4.00 -16.38 -7.46
N VAL A 64 4.32 -15.10 -7.36
CA VAL A 64 5.41 -14.60 -6.50
C VAL A 64 5.13 -14.84 -5.01
N VAL A 65 3.90 -14.65 -4.55
CA VAL A 65 3.49 -14.96 -3.16
C VAL A 65 3.66 -16.45 -2.85
N ASN A 66 3.23 -17.32 -3.77
CA ASN A 66 3.33 -18.77 -3.58
C ASN A 66 4.80 -19.24 -3.59
N GLU A 67 5.60 -18.78 -4.55
CA GLU A 67 7.01 -19.19 -4.70
C GLU A 67 7.89 -18.70 -3.53
N SER A 68 7.60 -17.51 -2.99
CA SER A 68 8.32 -16.95 -1.84
C SER A 68 7.86 -17.52 -0.49
N GLY A 69 6.76 -18.27 -0.45
CA GLY A 69 6.15 -18.76 0.78
C GLY A 69 5.61 -17.64 1.67
N PHE A 70 5.26 -16.48 1.11
CA PHE A 70 4.78 -15.31 1.85
C PHE A 70 3.43 -15.59 2.54
N ARG A 71 3.38 -15.44 3.87
CA ARG A 71 2.23 -15.88 4.70
C ARG A 71 1.36 -14.77 5.27
N ILE A 72 1.70 -13.49 5.04
CA ILE A 72 0.90 -12.39 5.57
C ILE A 72 -0.46 -12.37 4.83
N PRO A 73 -1.57 -12.52 5.54
CA PRO A 73 -2.89 -12.54 4.91
C PRO A 73 -3.23 -11.17 4.34
N HIS A 74 -3.65 -11.14 3.08
CA HIS A 74 -4.08 -9.93 2.42
C HIS A 74 -5.11 -10.25 1.33
N ARG A 75 -6.08 -9.35 1.14
CA ARG A 75 -7.02 -9.43 0.03
C ARG A 75 -6.45 -8.71 -1.19
N ARG A 76 -6.85 -9.15 -2.37
CA ARG A 76 -6.44 -8.57 -3.65
C ARG A 76 -7.66 -7.93 -4.30
N VAL A 77 -7.47 -6.73 -4.83
CA VAL A 77 -8.50 -5.96 -5.52
C VAL A 77 -7.97 -5.47 -6.85
N ILE A 78 -8.81 -5.55 -7.88
CA ILE A 78 -8.48 -5.01 -9.20
C ILE A 78 -8.45 -3.48 -9.12
N GLY A 79 -7.34 -2.90 -9.53
CA GLY A 79 -7.14 -1.45 -9.64
C GLY A 79 -7.91 -0.84 -10.82
N GLY A 80 -7.90 0.49 -10.88
CA GLY A 80 -8.52 1.23 -11.97
C GLY A 80 -7.50 1.90 -12.89
N ALA A 81 -8.00 2.63 -13.89
CA ALA A 81 -7.17 3.39 -14.83
C ALA A 81 -6.34 4.51 -14.19
N SER A 82 -6.68 4.91 -12.95
CA SER A 82 -5.98 5.94 -12.20
C SER A 82 -5.74 5.51 -10.75
N ARG A 83 -4.82 6.21 -10.05
CA ARG A 83 -4.63 6.04 -8.60
C ARG A 83 -5.94 6.26 -7.84
N PHE A 84 -6.69 7.29 -8.20
CA PHE A 84 -7.98 7.60 -7.59
C PHE A 84 -8.98 6.44 -7.74
N GLN A 85 -9.12 5.90 -8.95
CA GLN A 85 -10.02 4.76 -9.17
C GLN A 85 -9.55 3.50 -8.43
N SER A 86 -8.23 3.29 -8.33
CA SER A 86 -7.67 2.18 -7.56
C SER A 86 -7.97 2.31 -6.06
N VAL A 87 -7.84 3.51 -5.50
CA VAL A 87 -8.23 3.80 -4.11
C VAL A 87 -9.73 3.56 -3.92
N LYS A 88 -10.57 4.05 -4.85
CA LYS A 88 -12.02 3.84 -4.81
C LYS A 88 -12.39 2.35 -4.79
N ASN A 89 -11.78 1.54 -5.65
CA ASN A 89 -12.02 0.09 -5.69
C ASN A 89 -11.58 -0.57 -4.37
N GLY A 90 -10.42 -0.17 -3.83
CA GLY A 90 -9.96 -0.65 -2.53
C GLY A 90 -10.92 -0.30 -1.39
N LEU A 91 -11.45 0.92 -1.37
CA LEU A 91 -12.44 1.36 -0.38
C LEU A 91 -13.75 0.57 -0.46
N GLN A 92 -14.22 0.27 -1.67
CA GLN A 92 -15.41 -0.55 -1.88
C GLN A 92 -15.26 -1.99 -1.39
N ALA A 93 -14.02 -2.47 -1.24
CA ALA A 93 -13.75 -3.80 -0.72
C ALA A 93 -13.73 -3.85 0.81
N VAL A 94 -13.67 -2.72 1.53
CA VAL A 94 -13.67 -2.69 3.00
C VAL A 94 -14.99 -3.26 3.53
N SER A 95 -14.91 -4.23 4.45
CA SER A 95 -16.08 -5.01 4.89
C SER A 95 -16.81 -4.45 6.11
N PHE A 96 -16.26 -3.42 6.74
CA PHE A 96 -16.86 -2.78 7.92
C PHE A 96 -17.39 -1.39 7.57
N SER A 97 -18.43 -0.96 8.29
CA SER A 97 -19.03 0.36 8.17
C SER A 97 -18.31 1.42 9.01
N GLU A 98 -17.63 1.01 10.08
CA GLU A 98 -16.94 1.90 11.02
C GLU A 98 -15.52 1.42 11.31
N GLY A 99 -14.56 2.31 11.11
CA GLY A 99 -13.14 2.05 11.34
C GLY A 99 -12.25 3.09 10.65
N VAL A 100 -10.94 2.85 10.68
CA VAL A 100 -9.95 3.72 10.05
C VAL A 100 -9.29 3.02 8.87
N VAL A 101 -9.23 3.75 7.75
CA VAL A 101 -8.63 3.29 6.50
C VAL A 101 -7.33 4.06 6.26
N ALA A 102 -6.22 3.34 6.20
CA ALA A 102 -4.96 3.87 5.68
C ALA A 102 -4.90 3.65 4.18
N ILE A 103 -4.53 4.68 3.41
CA ILE A 103 -4.22 4.57 1.99
C ILE A 103 -2.72 4.78 1.84
N HIS A 104 -2.01 3.77 1.35
CA HIS A 104 -0.55 3.81 1.23
C HIS A 104 -0.09 3.41 -0.17
N ASP A 105 1.01 4.00 -0.63
CA ASP A 105 1.63 3.59 -1.89
C ASP A 105 2.42 2.29 -1.67
N GLY A 106 2.14 1.24 -2.44
CA GLY A 106 2.74 -0.09 -2.25
C GLY A 106 4.26 -0.16 -2.44
N VAL A 107 4.87 0.89 -3.01
CA VAL A 107 6.33 0.99 -3.25
C VAL A 107 7.05 1.93 -2.28
N ARG A 108 6.49 2.15 -1.09
CA ARG A 108 7.12 2.90 0.00
C ARG A 108 7.38 1.99 1.21
N PRO A 109 8.34 1.05 1.11
CA PRO A 109 8.57 0.03 2.13
C PRO A 109 9.25 0.56 3.40
N PHE A 110 9.82 1.76 3.36
CA PHE A 110 10.59 2.35 4.46
C PHE A 110 9.79 3.35 5.29
N VAL A 111 8.45 3.24 5.29
CA VAL A 111 7.65 4.03 6.23
C VAL A 111 7.95 3.53 7.65
N ALA A 112 8.31 4.45 8.54
CA ALA A 112 8.63 4.10 9.92
C ALA A 112 7.37 3.57 10.64
N PRO A 113 7.44 2.48 11.43
CA PRO A 113 6.29 1.94 12.14
C PRO A 113 5.57 2.96 13.01
N GLU A 114 6.33 3.88 13.63
CA GLU A 114 5.82 4.95 14.49
C GLU A 114 4.95 5.93 13.70
N VAL A 115 5.31 6.22 12.44
CA VAL A 115 4.53 7.11 11.57
C VAL A 115 3.19 6.49 11.22
N VAL A 116 3.16 5.18 10.92
CA VAL A 116 1.91 4.48 10.62
C VAL A 116 1.02 4.43 11.85
N LYS A 117 1.57 4.07 13.01
CA LYS A 117 0.84 4.04 14.28
C LYS A 117 0.25 5.41 14.62
N ALA A 118 1.06 6.46 14.60
CA ALA A 118 0.62 7.83 14.86
C ALA A 118 -0.44 8.31 13.86
N SER A 119 -0.35 7.90 12.60
CA SER A 119 -1.35 8.25 11.58
C SER A 119 -2.70 7.61 11.88
N PHE A 120 -2.73 6.34 12.29
CA PHE A 120 -3.98 5.70 12.74
C PHE A 120 -4.55 6.39 13.98
N GLU A 121 -3.73 6.59 15.01
CA GLU A 121 -4.17 7.23 16.27
C GLU A 121 -4.70 8.65 16.04
N MET A 122 -4.03 9.45 15.21
CA MET A 122 -4.47 10.80 14.88
C MET A 122 -5.78 10.77 14.08
N ALA A 123 -5.89 9.89 13.09
CA ALA A 123 -7.13 9.77 12.30
C ALA A 123 -8.32 9.30 13.15
N GLU A 124 -8.11 8.43 14.15
CA GLU A 124 -9.14 8.04 15.11
C GLU A 124 -9.64 9.23 15.94
N GLN A 125 -8.76 10.18 16.28
CA GLN A 125 -9.08 11.33 17.11
C GLN A 125 -9.69 12.51 16.33
N THR A 126 -9.21 12.75 15.10
CA THR A 126 -9.53 13.97 14.33
C THR A 126 -10.31 13.70 13.04
N GLY A 127 -10.55 12.43 12.72
CA GLY A 127 -11.22 11.97 11.51
C GLY A 127 -10.30 11.74 10.31
N SER A 128 -9.11 12.36 10.27
CA SER A 128 -8.12 12.10 9.21
C SER A 128 -6.70 12.52 9.61
N ALA A 129 -5.70 11.87 9.03
CA ALA A 129 -4.30 12.21 9.24
C ALA A 129 -3.49 11.96 7.97
N ILE A 130 -2.51 12.82 7.69
CA ILE A 130 -1.55 12.65 6.60
C ILE A 130 -0.16 12.98 7.14
N PRO A 131 0.79 12.04 7.13
CA PRO A 131 2.17 12.35 7.51
C PRO A 131 2.82 13.24 6.44
N VAL A 132 3.54 14.26 6.90
CA VAL A 132 4.22 15.24 6.04
C VAL A 132 5.67 15.43 6.45
N ILE A 133 6.49 15.87 5.51
CA ILE A 133 7.85 16.38 5.76
C ILE A 133 7.92 17.84 5.36
N GLY A 134 8.71 18.63 6.10
CA GLY A 134 8.96 20.03 5.76
C GLY A 134 9.67 20.16 4.40
N LEU A 135 9.24 21.14 3.61
CA LEU A 135 9.89 21.47 2.35
C LEU A 135 11.31 22.00 2.60
N LYS A 136 12.28 21.52 1.82
CA LYS A 136 13.66 22.01 1.85
C LYS A 136 13.98 22.93 0.67
N ASP A 137 13.36 22.66 -0.47
CA ASP A 137 13.60 23.38 -1.70
C ASP A 137 12.58 24.50 -1.92
N SER A 138 12.99 25.55 -2.64
CA SER A 138 12.09 26.63 -3.05
C SER A 138 11.08 26.15 -4.08
N ILE A 139 9.80 26.49 -3.90
CA ILE A 139 8.75 26.20 -4.87
C ILE A 139 8.64 27.35 -5.86
N ARG A 140 8.64 27.03 -7.16
CA ARG A 140 8.30 27.97 -8.23
C ARG A 140 7.04 27.50 -8.93
N GLN A 141 6.02 28.36 -8.98
CA GLN A 141 4.86 28.16 -9.84
C GLN A 141 5.17 28.75 -11.22
N VAL A 142 5.00 27.96 -12.28
CA VAL A 142 5.21 28.34 -13.68
C VAL A 142 3.86 28.35 -14.39
#